data_AF-A0A4U0Y1W3-F1
#
_entry.id   AF-A0A4U0Y1W3-F1
#
_cell.length_a   1.000
_cell.length_b   1.000
_cell.length_c   1.000
_cell.angle_alpha   90.00
_cell.angle_beta   90.00
_cell.angle_gamma   90.00
#
_symmetry.space_group_name_H-M   'P 1'
#
loop_
_entity.id
_entity.type
_entity.pdbx_description
1 polymer ?
#
loop_
_entity_poly.entity_id
_entity_poly.type
_entity_poly.pdbx_seq_one_letter_code
_entity_poly.pdbx_strand_id
1 'polypeptide(L)'
;MPDSEAIQAKQLEILKQQIDSPAGAVDFSRGLKALGSPPSLDTYRDATRYAHIRYLNCCEYINWLYDNIRKMRRQALLNKVRTEGSTLHIAELAGLKMERISGLPDLKIGDESWIQGVAKGYLQMEVSKSVLARRMLDEERDRLLPLCEQAAKAERASR
;
A
#
# COMPACT_ATOMS: atom_id res chain seq x y z
N MET A 1 -5.00 14.90 36.09
CA MET A 1 -5.57 14.06 35.02
C MET A 1 -4.63 14.12 33.83
N PRO A 2 -4.43 13.05 33.05
CA PRO A 2 -3.63 13.15 31.83
C PRO A 2 -4.26 14.20 30.92
N ASP A 3 -3.41 14.98 30.26
CA ASP A 3 -3.84 16.00 29.31
C ASP A 3 -4.70 15.37 28.19
N SER A 4 -5.83 15.99 27.86
CA SER A 4 -6.78 15.50 26.86
C SER A 4 -6.09 15.30 25.51
N GLU A 5 -5.20 16.21 25.15
CA GLU A 5 -4.41 16.12 23.92
C GLU A 5 -3.44 14.93 23.94
N ALA A 6 -2.79 14.68 25.09
CA ALA A 6 -1.88 13.55 25.25
C ALA A 6 -2.62 12.20 25.15
N ILE A 7 -3.86 12.13 25.65
CA ILE A 7 -4.71 10.94 25.48
C ILE A 7 -5.05 10.75 24.00
N GLN A 8 -5.49 11.80 23.30
CA GLN A 8 -5.84 11.71 21.87
C GLN A 8 -4.64 11.31 21.00
N ALA A 9 -3.45 11.87 21.27
CA ALA A 9 -2.23 11.48 20.58
C ALA A 9 -1.91 9.99 20.76
N LYS A 10 -2.04 9.47 21.99
CA LYS A 10 -1.85 8.03 22.27
C LYS A 10 -2.91 7.16 21.61
N GLN A 11 -4.16 7.61 21.54
CA GLN A 11 -5.24 6.92 20.83
C GLN A 11 -4.93 6.81 19.33
N LEU A 12 -4.49 7.91 18.72
CA LEU A 12 -4.08 7.93 17.31
C LEU A 12 -2.91 6.98 17.08
N GLU A 13 -1.92 6.97 17.97
CA GLU A 13 -0.77 6.08 17.86
C GLU A 13 -1.17 4.60 17.92
N ILE A 14 -2.08 4.22 18.82
CA ILE A 14 -2.63 2.86 18.87
C ILE A 14 -3.33 2.50 17.55
N LEU A 15 -4.07 3.41 16.93
CA LEU A 15 -4.70 3.17 15.63
C LEU A 15 -3.66 3.05 14.52
N LYS A 16 -2.64 3.91 14.48
CA LYS A 16 -1.54 3.84 13.50
C LYS A 16 -0.78 2.52 13.58
N GLN A 17 -0.47 2.05 14.78
CA GLN A 17 0.17 0.75 14.98
C GLN A 17 -0.68 -0.42 14.47
N GLN A 18 -2.00 -0.34 14.62
CA GLN A 18 -2.92 -1.33 14.07
C GLN A 18 -3.04 -1.24 12.54
N ILE A 19 -3.09 -0.03 11.99
CA ILE A 19 -3.09 0.21 10.54
C ILE A 19 -1.81 -0.32 9.90
N ASP A 20 -0.68 -0.17 10.60
CA ASP A 20 0.61 -0.63 10.12
C ASP A 20 0.83 -2.13 10.28
N SER A 21 0.06 -2.77 11.15
CA SER A 21 0.16 -4.21 11.42
C SER A 21 -0.10 -5.05 10.15
N PRO A 22 0.71 -6.10 9.91
CA PRO A 22 0.48 -7.04 8.81
C PRO A 22 -0.77 -7.91 9.01
N ALA A 23 -1.38 -7.90 10.20
CA ALA A 23 -2.59 -8.67 10.48
C ALA A 23 -3.79 -8.25 9.61
N GLY A 24 -3.79 -7.03 9.08
CA GLY A 24 -4.85 -6.53 8.19
C GLY A 24 -6.21 -6.33 8.87
N ALA A 25 -6.22 -6.11 10.19
CA ALA A 25 -7.42 -5.87 10.97
C ALA A 25 -7.18 -4.79 12.03
N VAL A 26 -8.22 -4.03 12.35
CA VAL A 26 -8.18 -2.95 13.35
C VAL A 26 -9.20 -3.22 14.44
N ASP A 27 -8.74 -3.35 15.69
CA ASP A 27 -9.62 -3.39 16.86
C ASP A 27 -9.84 -1.95 17.38
N PHE A 28 -10.98 -1.38 17.03
CA PHE A 28 -11.37 -0.03 17.47
C PHE A 28 -11.68 0.07 18.97
N SER A 29 -11.82 -1.06 19.68
CA SER A 29 -11.98 -1.09 21.14
C SER A 29 -10.66 -1.04 21.90
N ARG A 30 -9.52 -1.29 21.23
CA ARG A 30 -8.19 -1.38 21.84
C ARG A 30 -7.79 -0.11 22.59
N GLY A 31 -8.11 1.04 22.02
CA GLY A 31 -7.87 2.35 22.63
C GLY A 31 -8.63 2.54 23.95
N LEU A 32 -9.90 2.11 24.00
CA LEU A 32 -10.71 2.12 25.22
C LEU A 32 -10.15 1.19 26.29
N LYS A 33 -9.77 -0.04 25.90
CA LYS A 33 -9.17 -1.02 26.82
C LYS A 33 -7.84 -0.54 27.40
N ALA A 34 -7.02 0.14 26.61
CA ALA A 34 -5.69 0.57 27.00
C ALA A 34 -5.66 1.88 27.80
N LEU A 35 -6.51 2.85 27.46
CA LEU A 35 -6.45 4.22 27.98
C LEU A 35 -7.72 4.65 28.73
N GLY A 36 -8.69 3.75 28.91
CA GLY A 36 -9.94 4.00 29.64
C GLY A 36 -10.90 4.97 28.94
N SER A 37 -10.62 5.37 27.70
CA SER A 37 -11.44 6.29 26.91
C SER A 37 -11.47 5.86 25.44
N PRO A 38 -12.59 6.04 24.72
CA PRO A 38 -12.62 5.74 23.30
C PRO A 38 -11.90 6.85 22.50
N PRO A 39 -11.36 6.55 21.31
CA PRO A 39 -10.85 7.59 20.42
C PRO A 39 -11.94 8.61 20.06
N SER A 40 -11.54 9.88 19.97
CA SER A 40 -12.42 10.98 19.57
C SER A 40 -12.74 10.90 18.07
N LEU A 41 -13.72 11.68 17.61
CA LEU A 41 -14.04 11.76 16.19
C LEU A 41 -12.83 12.23 15.38
N ASP A 42 -12.12 13.26 15.86
CA ASP A 42 -10.92 13.79 15.20
C ASP A 42 -9.81 12.75 15.11
N THR A 43 -9.63 11.93 16.16
CA THR A 43 -8.69 10.81 16.12
C THR A 43 -9.03 9.81 15.02
N TYR A 44 -10.31 9.53 14.76
CA TYR A 44 -10.71 8.68 13.63
C TYR A 44 -10.51 9.34 12.27
N ARG A 45 -10.71 10.66 12.18
CA ARG A 45 -10.44 11.42 10.95
C ARG A 45 -8.96 11.31 10.60
N ASP A 46 -8.07 11.54 11.56
CA ASP A 46 -6.63 11.43 11.35
C ASP A 46 -6.17 10.00 11.08
N ALA A 47 -6.77 9.01 11.73
CA ALA A 47 -6.53 7.60 11.42
C ALA A 47 -6.97 7.23 9.99
N THR A 48 -8.07 7.81 9.50
CA THR A 48 -8.55 7.60 8.12
C THR A 48 -7.56 8.15 7.11
N ARG A 49 -7.11 9.40 7.29
CA ARG A 49 -6.06 10.02 6.45
C ARG A 49 -4.79 9.19 6.44
N TYR A 50 -4.36 8.75 7.62
CA TYR A 50 -3.19 7.90 7.75
C TYR A 50 -3.35 6.59 6.97
N ALA A 51 -4.49 5.90 7.11
CA ALA A 51 -4.76 4.67 6.38
C ALA A 51 -4.76 4.87 4.86
N HIS A 52 -5.34 5.97 4.36
CA HIS A 52 -5.31 6.36 2.95
C HIS A 52 -3.87 6.59 2.45
N ILE A 53 -3.07 7.37 3.17
CA ILE A 53 -1.66 7.61 2.81
C ILE A 53 -0.88 6.28 2.76
N ARG A 54 -1.05 5.41 3.75
CA ARG A 54 -0.37 4.11 3.77
C ARG A 54 -0.77 3.21 2.61
N TYR A 55 -2.04 3.23 2.23
CA TYR A 55 -2.55 2.51 1.06
C TYR A 55 -1.95 3.06 -0.25
N LEU A 56 -1.97 4.37 -0.45
CA LEU A 56 -1.41 5.03 -1.64
C LEU A 56 0.08 4.75 -1.80
N ASN A 57 0.86 4.91 -0.72
CA ASN A 57 2.29 4.62 -0.73
C ASN A 57 2.58 3.15 -1.14
N CYS A 58 1.71 2.22 -0.73
CA CYS A 58 1.83 0.81 -1.11
C CYS A 58 1.54 0.61 -2.61
N CYS A 59 0.53 1.28 -3.16
CA CYS A 59 0.23 1.27 -4.60
C CYS A 59 1.42 1.78 -5.42
N GLU A 60 2.00 2.92 -5.00
CA GLU A 60 3.18 3.51 -5.65
C GLU A 60 4.37 2.56 -5.62
N TYR A 61 4.62 1.90 -4.48
CA TYR A 61 5.70 0.95 -4.34
C TYR A 61 5.55 -0.27 -5.25
N ILE A 62 4.34 -0.83 -5.39
CA ILE A 62 4.09 -1.95 -6.29
C ILE A 62 4.23 -1.54 -7.76
N ASN A 63 3.74 -0.36 -8.12
CA ASN A 63 3.97 0.19 -9.45
C ASN A 63 5.46 0.33 -9.77
N TRP A 64 6.26 0.75 -8.79
CA TRP A 64 7.72 0.79 -8.93
C TRP A 64 8.34 -0.60 -9.12
N LEU A 65 7.89 -1.62 -8.37
CA LEU A 65 8.31 -3.02 -8.56
C LEU A 65 7.97 -3.52 -9.96
N TYR A 66 6.75 -3.27 -10.45
CA TYR A 66 6.36 -3.62 -11.81
C TYR A 66 7.22 -2.94 -12.87
N ASP A 67 7.50 -1.64 -12.70
CA ASP A 67 8.35 -0.88 -13.63
C ASP A 67 9.77 -1.46 -13.69
N ASN A 68 10.33 -1.89 -12.55
CA ASN A 68 11.64 -2.55 -12.51
C ASN A 68 11.62 -3.92 -13.20
N ILE A 69 10.64 -4.77 -12.90
CA ILE A 69 10.49 -6.09 -13.55
C ILE A 69 10.30 -5.93 -15.07
N ARG A 70 9.59 -4.89 -15.50
CA ARG A 70 9.41 -4.58 -16.92
C ARG A 70 10.71 -4.17 -17.59
N LYS A 71 11.49 -3.27 -16.98
CA LYS A 71 12.81 -2.84 -17.50
C LYS A 71 13.75 -4.04 -17.65
N MET A 72 13.77 -4.90 -16.64
CA MET A 72 14.49 -6.16 -16.60
C MET A 72 14.17 -7.11 -17.75
N ARG A 73 12.89 -7.42 -17.93
CA ARG A 73 12.41 -8.29 -19.02
C ARG A 73 12.74 -7.69 -20.39
N ARG A 74 12.58 -6.38 -20.55
CA ARG A 74 12.98 -5.67 -21.77
C ARG A 74 14.48 -5.82 -22.05
N GLN A 75 15.33 -5.66 -21.04
CA GLN A 75 16.78 -5.80 -21.22
C GLN A 75 17.16 -7.23 -21.59
N ALA A 76 16.54 -8.24 -20.96
CA ALA A 76 16.76 -9.65 -21.30
C ALA A 76 16.39 -9.95 -22.76
N LEU A 77 15.26 -9.41 -23.24
CA LEU A 77 14.84 -9.54 -24.64
C LEU A 77 15.82 -8.87 -25.61
N LEU A 78 16.30 -7.66 -25.30
CA LEU A 78 17.30 -6.98 -26.12
C LEU A 78 18.62 -7.75 -26.18
N ASN A 79 19.05 -8.33 -25.05
CA ASN A 79 20.26 -9.15 -25.01
C ASN A 79 20.09 -10.41 -25.86
N LYS A 80 18.96 -11.10 -25.78
CA LYS A 80 18.63 -12.27 -26.61
C LYS A 80 18.72 -11.95 -28.11
N VAL A 81 18.10 -10.84 -28.54
CA VAL A 81 18.18 -10.36 -29.93
C VAL A 81 19.64 -10.12 -30.33
N ARG A 82 20.43 -9.49 -29.46
CA ARG A 82 21.85 -9.20 -29.72
C ARG A 82 22.71 -10.45 -29.82
N THR A 83 22.46 -11.46 -28.99
CA THR A 83 23.28 -12.68 -28.92
C THR A 83 22.87 -13.72 -29.97
N GLU A 84 21.58 -13.84 -30.26
CA GLU A 84 21.02 -14.89 -31.11
C GLU A 84 20.62 -14.38 -32.50
N GLY A 85 20.66 -13.06 -32.75
CA GLY A 85 20.19 -12.45 -34.01
C GLY A 85 18.70 -12.62 -34.27
N SER A 86 17.94 -13.07 -33.27
CA SER A 86 16.52 -13.41 -33.39
C SER A 86 15.62 -12.18 -33.40
N THR A 87 14.51 -12.24 -34.14
CA THR A 87 13.48 -11.18 -34.16
C THR A 87 12.53 -11.35 -32.97
N LEU A 88 12.12 -10.24 -32.33
CA LEU A 88 11.17 -10.30 -31.21
C LEU A 88 9.76 -10.66 -31.68
N HIS A 89 9.12 -11.60 -31.00
CA HIS A 89 7.73 -11.96 -31.25
C HIS A 89 6.76 -11.03 -30.51
N ILE A 90 5.57 -10.82 -31.09
CA ILE A 90 4.50 -9.99 -30.48
C ILE A 90 4.14 -10.50 -29.08
N ALA A 91 4.17 -11.82 -28.85
CA ALA A 91 3.93 -12.42 -27.53
C ALA A 91 4.98 -12.00 -26.48
N GLU A 92 6.25 -11.89 -26.86
CA GLU A 92 7.34 -11.43 -25.97
C GLU A 92 7.15 -9.96 -25.60
N LEU A 93 6.70 -9.14 -26.56
CA LEU A 93 6.37 -7.72 -26.33
C LEU A 93 5.09 -7.55 -25.50
N ALA A 94 4.10 -8.42 -25.69
CA ALA A 94 2.86 -8.41 -24.91
C ALA A 94 3.13 -8.73 -23.43
N GLY A 95 4.08 -9.63 -23.13
CA GLY A 95 4.53 -9.94 -21.77
C GLY A 95 5.22 -8.78 -21.02
N LEU A 96 5.47 -7.65 -21.69
CA LEU A 96 5.96 -6.40 -21.07
C LEU A 96 4.83 -5.45 -20.66
N LYS A 97 3.56 -5.73 -21.02
CA LYS A 97 2.41 -4.93 -20.57
C LYS A 97 2.10 -5.29 -19.11
N MET A 98 2.09 -4.29 -18.26
CA MET A 98 1.67 -4.35 -16.87
C MET A 98 0.64 -3.24 -16.66
N GLU A 99 -0.47 -3.55 -16.02
CA GLU A 99 -1.47 -2.54 -15.65
C GLU A 99 -1.03 -1.85 -14.36
N ARG A 100 -1.04 -0.51 -14.36
CA ARG A 100 -0.70 0.26 -13.15
C ARG A 100 -1.85 0.15 -12.16
N ILE A 101 -1.51 -0.10 -10.90
CA ILE A 101 -2.47 -0.01 -9.80
C ILE A 101 -2.75 1.48 -9.56
N SER A 102 -3.99 1.90 -9.79
CA SER A 102 -4.45 3.29 -9.62
C SER A 102 -5.19 3.52 -8.28
N GLY A 103 -5.19 2.53 -7.40
CA GLY A 103 -5.97 2.53 -6.15
C GLY A 103 -7.29 1.77 -6.30
N LEU A 104 -7.91 1.37 -5.18
CA LEU A 104 -9.22 0.73 -5.17
C LEU A 104 -10.28 1.80 -5.44
N PRO A 105 -11.20 1.57 -6.39
CA PRO A 105 -12.23 2.55 -6.75
C PRO A 105 -13.20 2.84 -5.59
N ASP A 106 -13.30 1.93 -4.62
CA ASP A 106 -14.25 2.01 -3.50
C ASP A 106 -13.71 2.79 -2.29
N LEU A 107 -12.42 3.18 -2.30
CA LEU A 107 -11.85 4.04 -1.27
C LEU A 107 -12.06 5.50 -1.64
N LYS A 108 -12.55 6.30 -0.70
CA LYS A 108 -12.82 7.73 -0.91
C LYS A 108 -11.55 8.56 -0.74
N ILE A 109 -10.58 8.27 -1.61
CA ILE A 109 -9.28 8.93 -1.64
C ILE A 109 -9.35 10.12 -2.61
N GLY A 110 -8.81 11.27 -2.20
CA GLY A 110 -8.83 12.51 -2.97
C GLY A 110 -9.39 13.66 -2.16
N ASP A 111 -10.60 14.13 -2.51
CA ASP A 111 -11.26 15.18 -1.74
C ASP A 111 -11.69 14.66 -0.36
N GLU A 112 -10.89 14.93 0.66
CA GLU A 112 -11.14 14.56 2.05
C GLU A 112 -12.21 15.41 2.74
N SER A 113 -12.89 16.33 2.05
CA SER A 113 -13.96 17.16 2.63
C SER A 113 -15.05 16.32 3.31
N TRP A 114 -15.33 15.13 2.78
CA TRP A 114 -16.31 14.19 3.34
C TRP A 114 -15.95 13.73 4.76
N ILE A 115 -14.65 13.65 5.10
CA ILE A 115 -14.17 13.17 6.42
C ILE A 115 -14.70 14.05 7.55
N GLN A 116 -14.98 15.33 7.26
CA GLN A 116 -15.50 16.27 8.25
C GLN A 116 -16.99 16.06 8.55
N GLY A 117 -17.78 15.59 7.58
CA GLY A 117 -19.25 15.50 7.69
C GLY A 117 -19.80 14.14 8.13
N VAL A 118 -18.96 13.12 8.29
CA VAL A 118 -19.41 11.74 8.54
C VAL A 118 -19.34 11.32 10.00
N ALA A 119 -20.22 10.38 10.36
CA ALA A 119 -20.23 9.76 11.69
C ALA A 119 -19.04 8.81 11.90
N LYS A 120 -18.68 8.59 13.16
CA LYS A 120 -17.58 7.71 13.60
C LYS A 120 -17.60 6.31 12.94
N GLY A 121 -18.78 5.69 12.82
CA GLY A 121 -18.90 4.35 12.21
C GLY A 121 -18.45 4.29 10.75
N TYR A 122 -18.67 5.37 9.98
CA TYR A 122 -18.20 5.46 8.60
C TYR A 122 -16.69 5.58 8.50
N LEU A 123 -16.06 6.36 9.39
CA LEU A 123 -14.60 6.48 9.44
C LEU A 123 -13.94 5.15 9.82
N GLN A 124 -14.53 4.42 10.79
CA GLN A 124 -14.07 3.08 11.16
C GLN A 124 -14.13 2.12 9.97
N MET A 125 -15.26 2.11 9.24
CA MET A 125 -15.40 1.28 8.04
C MET A 125 -14.34 1.65 6.98
N GLU A 126 -14.11 2.93 6.74
CA GLU A 126 -13.12 3.39 5.76
C GLU A 126 -11.70 2.95 6.15
N VAL A 127 -11.30 3.14 7.42
CA VAL A 127 -10.01 2.66 7.94
C VAL A 127 -9.86 1.15 7.72
N SER A 128 -10.88 0.36 8.05
CA SER A 128 -10.84 -1.09 7.85
C SER A 128 -10.70 -1.48 6.38
N LYS A 129 -11.40 -0.79 5.47
CA LYS A 129 -11.26 -1.02 4.02
C LYS A 129 -9.86 -0.71 3.53
N SER A 130 -9.29 0.43 3.93
CA SER A 130 -7.93 0.82 3.52
C SER A 130 -6.87 -0.16 4.03
N VAL A 131 -7.02 -0.66 5.26
CA VAL A 131 -6.11 -1.66 5.84
C VAL A 131 -6.22 -2.99 5.09
N LEU A 132 -7.44 -3.45 4.78
CA LEU A 132 -7.66 -4.67 4.01
C LEU A 132 -7.08 -4.54 2.59
N ALA A 133 -7.33 -3.40 1.94
CA ALA A 133 -6.79 -3.10 0.62
C ALA A 133 -5.26 -3.13 0.61
N ARG A 134 -4.62 -2.52 1.61
CA ARG A 134 -3.17 -2.54 1.76
C ARG A 134 -2.64 -3.96 1.95
N ARG A 135 -3.34 -4.82 2.70
CA ARG A 135 -2.93 -6.21 2.88
C ARG A 135 -2.92 -6.99 1.56
N MET A 136 -3.92 -6.80 0.71
CA MET A 136 -3.94 -7.42 -0.62
C MET A 136 -2.75 -6.96 -1.48
N LEU A 137 -2.34 -5.71 -1.32
CA LEU A 137 -1.14 -5.17 -1.95
C LEU A 137 0.16 -5.73 -1.35
N ASP A 138 0.23 -5.92 -0.03
CA ASP A 138 1.39 -6.55 0.61
C ASP A 138 1.63 -7.99 0.10
N GLU A 139 0.57 -8.77 -0.13
CA GLU A 139 0.69 -10.11 -0.73
C GLU A 139 1.26 -10.05 -2.15
N GLU A 140 0.82 -9.07 -2.95
CA GLU A 140 1.36 -8.85 -4.30
C GLU A 140 2.81 -8.35 -4.25
N ARG A 141 3.16 -7.48 -3.29
CA ARG A 141 4.54 -7.06 -3.04
C ARG A 141 5.43 -8.26 -2.76
N ASP A 142 5.02 -9.15 -1.86
CA ASP A 142 5.81 -10.32 -1.48
C ASP A 142 6.02 -11.29 -2.65
N ARG A 143 5.07 -11.33 -3.59
CA ARG A 143 5.21 -12.05 -4.87
C ARG A 143 6.23 -11.39 -5.83
N LEU A 144 6.24 -10.06 -5.90
CA LEU A 144 7.05 -9.31 -6.87
C LEU A 144 8.48 -9.05 -6.40
N LEU A 145 8.69 -8.90 -5.09
CA LEU A 145 9.98 -8.51 -4.51
C LEU A 145 11.10 -9.49 -4.91
N PRO A 146 10.95 -10.82 -4.82
CA PRO A 146 11.99 -11.76 -5.22
C PRO A 146 12.32 -11.66 -6.71
N LEU A 147 11.32 -11.40 -7.56
CA LEU A 147 11.51 -11.23 -9.00
C LEU A 147 12.34 -9.98 -9.29
N CYS A 148 12.10 -8.89 -8.55
CA CYS A 148 12.86 -7.64 -8.65
C CYS A 148 14.29 -7.77 -8.12
N GLU A 149 14.52 -8.59 -7.08
CA GLU A 149 15.85 -8.84 -6.54
C GLU A 149 16.70 -9.75 -7.43
N GLN A 150 16.12 -10.85 -7.95
CA GLN A 150 16.76 -11.70 -8.97
C GLN A 150 17.18 -10.86 -10.17
N ALA A 151 16.29 -9.95 -10.53
CA ALA A 151 16.52 -8.95 -11.55
C ALA A 151 17.77 -8.09 -11.29
N ALA A 152 17.81 -7.42 -10.14
CA ALA A 152 18.92 -6.55 -9.78
C ALA A 152 20.27 -7.30 -9.72
N LYS A 153 20.25 -8.59 -9.32
CA LYS A 153 21.45 -9.45 -9.31
C LYS A 153 21.94 -9.78 -10.73
N ALA A 154 21.05 -10.11 -11.65
CA ALA A 154 21.40 -10.41 -13.05
C ALA A 154 22.02 -9.21 -13.77
N GLU A 155 21.52 -7.99 -13.50
CA GLU A 155 22.09 -6.76 -14.07
C GLU A 155 23.52 -6.52 -13.57
N ARG A 156 23.78 -6.73 -12.27
CA ARG A 156 25.12 -6.55 -11.68
C ARG A 156 26.13 -7.56 -12.20
N ALA A 157 25.73 -8.80 -12.46
CA ALA A 157 26.61 -9.83 -13.01
C ALA A 157 26.95 -9.63 -14.50
N SER A 158 26.19 -8.78 -15.19
CA SER A 158 26.37 -8.47 -16.63
C SER A 158 27.23 -7.22 -16.88
N ARG A 159 27.70 -6.54 -15.82
CA ARG A 159 28.60 -5.39 -15.86
C ARG A 159 30.02 -5.82 -15.53
#